data_AF-A0A1V1T0Y0-F1
#
_entry.id   AF-A0A1V1T0Y0-F1
#
_cell.length_a   1.000
_cell.length_b   1.000
_cell.length_c   1.000
_cell.angle_alpha   90.00
_cell.angle_beta   90.00
_cell.angle_gamma   90.00
#
_symmetry.space_group_name_H-M   'P 1'
#
loop_
_entity.id
_entity.type
_entity.pdbx_description
1 polymer ?
#
loop_
_entity_poly.entity_id
_entity_poly.type
_entity_poly.pdbx_seq_one_letter_code
_entity_poly.pdbx_strand_id
1 'polypeptide(L)'
;MSWVPPPPGPDRPECPYIPGFVMKAREHVPPVPFGQFGRYPPGKRDDPPDDLIATLPQTRHVLEYPPEDTQWPRGKPRRTATITVTERIIHGRDQRSKLVVCQVLVGGDNRPFTAVAKIYDALYYVPLEHGEEYVVQDAEWDYSGEATAYATLQATKIPQKPGFTPAYYGSWTFDLSLVMQGKAYKRSVRLILIEHIQGATLRDLSTPKHPDSEPSAHRYDEAYRLEVLAQLLEGVVMQKHAGVDQHDLASRNVMICPDPRKAEKPLSAPRVVLIDYNIAIVTKYSRYGPIPFFEDKPLPPNPVQLFWTAGLYDFYGWCPDEWHREGGLKKPFQDWLIKTFIWNNAAKFEPLHEDHPLRKTLDSLP
;
A
#
# COMPACT_ATOMS: atom_id res chain seq x y z
N MET A 1 19.91 -11.68 23.91
CA MET A 1 21.08 -11.24 23.12
C MET A 1 20.57 -10.17 22.16
N SER A 2 21.22 -9.02 22.05
CA SER A 2 20.88 -8.01 21.05
C SER A 2 21.29 -8.54 19.67
N TRP A 3 20.33 -8.77 18.79
CA TRP A 3 20.60 -9.16 17.42
C TRP A 3 21.34 -8.00 16.72
N VAL A 4 22.45 -8.32 16.07
CA VAL A 4 23.24 -7.35 15.28
C VAL A 4 23.03 -7.75 13.82
N PRO A 5 22.48 -6.86 12.96
CA PRO A 5 22.32 -7.18 11.56
C PRO A 5 23.66 -7.57 10.94
N PRO A 6 23.70 -8.62 10.09
CA PRO A 6 24.92 -8.97 9.40
C PRO A 6 25.42 -7.76 8.61
N PRO A 7 26.74 -7.45 8.64
CA PRO A 7 27.27 -6.30 7.94
C PRO A 7 26.96 -6.38 6.44
N PRO A 8 26.80 -5.24 5.74
CA PRO A 8 26.68 -5.23 4.29
C PRO A 8 27.86 -6.02 3.72
N GLY A 9 27.59 -7.12 3.01
CA GLY A 9 28.65 -7.95 2.46
C GLY A 9 29.58 -7.10 1.59
N PRO A 10 30.91 -7.35 1.60
CA PRO A 10 31.88 -6.53 0.86
C PRO A 10 31.57 -6.44 -0.64
N ASP A 11 30.84 -7.44 -1.17
CA ASP A 11 30.43 -7.54 -2.56
C ASP A 11 29.07 -6.87 -2.87
N ARG A 12 28.44 -6.16 -1.92
CA ARG A 12 27.14 -5.49 -2.14
C ARG A 12 27.34 -4.20 -2.95
N PRO A 13 26.87 -4.12 -4.21
CA PRO A 13 26.97 -2.90 -5.00
C PRO A 13 26.01 -1.82 -4.48
N GLU A 14 26.32 -0.56 -4.79
CA GLU A 14 25.41 0.56 -4.58
C GLU A 14 24.05 0.34 -5.26
N CYS A 15 23.00 0.94 -4.71
CA CYS A 15 21.64 0.84 -5.23
C CYS A 15 21.54 1.48 -6.63
N PRO A 16 21.29 0.69 -7.71
CA PRO A 16 21.42 1.16 -9.08
C PRO A 16 20.23 2.00 -9.56
N TYR A 17 19.15 2.08 -8.78
CA TYR A 17 17.91 2.75 -9.14
C TYR A 17 18.03 4.28 -9.06
N ILE A 18 18.87 4.87 -9.91
CA ILE A 18 19.09 6.31 -10.10
C ILE A 18 18.54 6.77 -11.46
N PRO A 19 18.26 8.07 -11.65
CA PRO A 19 17.90 8.61 -12.96
C PRO A 19 18.88 8.17 -14.06
N GLY A 20 18.33 7.76 -15.20
CA GLY A 20 19.09 7.20 -16.33
C GLY A 20 19.29 5.69 -16.29
N PHE A 21 18.98 5.01 -15.16
CA PHE A 21 19.03 3.56 -15.09
C PHE A 21 17.94 2.92 -15.96
N VAL A 22 18.31 1.93 -16.77
CA VAL A 22 17.40 1.26 -17.73
C VAL A 22 17.25 -0.21 -17.37
N MET A 23 16.00 -0.65 -17.23
CA MET A 23 15.62 -2.03 -16.97
C MET A 23 14.93 -2.61 -18.21
N LYS A 24 15.34 -3.82 -18.60
CA LYS A 24 14.57 -4.66 -19.54
C LYS A 24 13.78 -5.65 -18.72
N ALA A 25 12.49 -5.39 -18.57
CA ALA A 25 11.59 -6.19 -17.77
C ALA A 25 10.70 -7.06 -18.64
N ARG A 26 10.21 -8.15 -18.04
CA ARG A 26 9.18 -9.04 -18.58
C ARG A 26 8.05 -9.12 -17.59
N GLU A 27 6.81 -9.23 -18.05
CA GLU A 27 5.67 -9.39 -17.15
C GLU A 27 5.87 -10.59 -16.23
N HIS A 28 5.35 -10.52 -15.02
CA HIS A 28 5.45 -11.59 -14.04
C HIS A 28 4.07 -11.85 -13.45
N VAL A 29 3.75 -13.12 -13.22
CA VAL A 29 2.58 -13.50 -12.42
C VAL A 29 3.06 -13.56 -10.97
N PRO A 30 2.58 -12.69 -10.06
CA PRO A 30 2.96 -12.80 -8.66
C PRO A 30 2.62 -14.18 -8.10
N PRO A 31 3.41 -14.74 -7.16
CA PRO A 31 2.94 -15.87 -6.38
C PRO A 31 1.71 -15.46 -5.56
N VAL A 32 0.90 -16.43 -5.16
CA VAL A 32 -0.23 -16.18 -4.26
C VAL A 32 0.32 -15.63 -2.93
N PRO A 33 -0.31 -14.60 -2.31
CA PRO A 33 0.16 -14.08 -1.04
C PRO A 33 0.27 -15.17 0.03
N PHE A 34 1.29 -15.07 0.88
CA PHE A 34 1.63 -16.08 1.88
C PHE A 34 2.25 -15.46 3.13
N GLY A 35 2.22 -16.20 4.24
CA GLY A 35 2.97 -15.93 5.48
C GLY A 35 2.56 -14.71 6.32
N GLN A 36 2.11 -13.64 5.68
CA GLN A 36 1.97 -12.30 6.27
C GLN A 36 1.19 -12.29 7.60
N PHE A 37 1.91 -12.15 8.72
CA PHE A 37 1.37 -12.19 10.09
C PHE A 37 0.42 -13.38 10.38
N GLY A 38 0.66 -14.52 9.74
CA GLY A 38 -0.19 -15.71 9.85
C GLY A 38 -1.58 -15.57 9.20
N ARG A 39 -1.83 -14.49 8.44
CA ARG A 39 -3.12 -14.18 7.79
C ARG A 39 -3.30 -14.92 6.47
N TYR A 40 -2.21 -15.19 5.76
CA TYR A 40 -2.19 -16.06 4.60
C TYR A 40 -1.67 -17.45 4.97
N PRO A 41 -2.02 -18.49 4.18
CA PRO A 41 -1.39 -19.79 4.32
C PRO A 41 0.14 -19.67 4.29
N PRO A 42 0.87 -20.59 4.94
CA PRO A 42 2.32 -20.62 4.82
C PRO A 42 2.69 -20.76 3.33
N GLY A 43 3.82 -20.14 2.96
CA GLY A 43 4.37 -20.31 1.62
C GLY A 43 4.68 -21.79 1.37
N LYS A 44 4.71 -22.20 0.10
CA LYS A 44 5.16 -23.56 -0.28
C LYS A 44 6.68 -23.70 -0.31
N ARG A 45 7.39 -22.67 0.14
CA ARG A 45 8.82 -22.52 -0.02
C ARG A 45 9.55 -23.14 1.17
N ASP A 46 10.61 -23.88 0.88
CA ASP A 46 11.58 -24.27 1.89
C ASP A 46 12.40 -23.04 2.27
N ASP A 47 12.16 -22.52 3.46
CA ASP A 47 12.94 -21.42 4.01
C ASP A 47 14.32 -21.94 4.44
N PRO A 48 15.39 -21.15 4.26
CA PRO A 48 16.69 -21.51 4.80
C PRO A 48 16.62 -21.68 6.32
N PRO A 49 17.35 -22.64 6.91
CA PRO A 49 17.56 -22.73 8.35
C PRO A 49 17.95 -21.38 8.98
N ASP A 50 17.43 -21.11 10.19
CA ASP A 50 17.65 -19.84 10.91
C ASP A 50 19.14 -19.50 11.10
N ASP A 51 19.99 -20.52 11.34
CA ASP A 51 21.43 -20.36 11.46
C ASP A 51 22.09 -19.88 10.16
N LEU A 52 21.58 -20.30 9.00
CA LEU A 52 22.03 -19.80 7.70
C LEU A 52 21.53 -18.38 7.41
N ILE A 53 20.32 -18.03 7.87
CA ILE A 53 19.81 -16.64 7.78
C ILE A 53 20.70 -15.70 8.59
N ALA A 54 21.08 -16.10 9.81
CA ALA A 54 21.90 -15.28 10.69
C ALA A 54 23.36 -15.12 10.24
N THR A 55 23.92 -16.10 9.51
CA THR A 55 25.37 -16.16 9.23
C THR A 55 25.76 -15.80 7.79
N LEU A 56 24.88 -16.00 6.81
CA LEU A 56 25.20 -15.69 5.42
C LEU A 56 24.98 -14.18 5.12
N PRO A 57 25.86 -13.55 4.34
CA PRO A 57 25.61 -12.19 3.89
C PRO A 57 24.42 -12.16 2.93
N GLN A 58 23.68 -11.06 2.95
CA GLN A 58 22.49 -10.82 2.11
C GLN A 58 22.74 -11.05 0.61
N THR A 59 23.96 -10.79 0.12
CA THR A 59 24.37 -11.09 -1.28
C THR A 59 24.32 -12.58 -1.61
N ARG A 60 24.59 -13.47 -0.65
CA ARG A 60 24.42 -14.93 -0.80
C ARG A 60 22.96 -15.31 -0.74
N HIS A 61 22.19 -14.76 0.21
CA HIS A 61 20.75 -15.05 0.33
C HIS A 61 20.01 -14.82 -0.98
N VAL A 62 20.20 -13.66 -1.62
CA VAL A 62 19.50 -13.32 -2.88
C VAL A 62 19.90 -14.19 -4.08
N LEU A 63 21.02 -14.91 -4.00
CA LEU A 63 21.50 -15.81 -5.06
C LEU A 63 21.15 -17.27 -4.81
N GLU A 64 21.34 -17.75 -3.58
CA GLU A 64 21.08 -19.14 -3.19
C GLU A 64 19.60 -19.40 -2.98
N TYR A 65 18.87 -18.38 -2.52
CA TYR A 65 17.45 -18.45 -2.24
C TYR A 65 16.72 -17.29 -2.94
N PRO A 66 16.71 -17.23 -4.28
CA PRO A 66 16.04 -16.15 -5.02
C PRO A 66 14.51 -16.17 -4.82
N PRO A 67 13.79 -15.07 -5.09
CA PRO A 67 12.33 -15.06 -5.14
C PRO A 67 11.79 -16.14 -6.10
N GLU A 68 10.67 -16.77 -5.73
CA GLU A 68 9.96 -17.78 -6.51
C GLU A 68 9.61 -17.23 -7.90
N ASP A 69 9.88 -18.01 -8.94
CA ASP A 69 9.41 -17.72 -10.29
C ASP A 69 8.16 -18.55 -10.57
N THR A 70 7.10 -17.87 -10.97
CA THR A 70 5.83 -18.53 -11.27
C THR A 70 5.76 -18.91 -12.74
N GLN A 71 4.97 -19.95 -13.03
CA GLN A 71 4.73 -20.35 -14.41
C GLN A 71 3.86 -19.31 -15.13
N TRP A 72 4.36 -18.84 -16.27
CA TRP A 72 3.57 -17.99 -17.16
C TRP A 72 2.40 -18.78 -17.77
N PRO A 73 1.19 -18.19 -17.89
CA PRO A 73 0.03 -18.89 -18.44
C PRO A 73 0.28 -19.40 -19.86
N ARG A 74 0.02 -20.69 -20.08
CA ARG A 74 0.20 -21.34 -21.39
C ARG A 74 -0.64 -20.62 -22.47
N GLY A 75 -0.02 -20.41 -23.63
CA GLY A 75 -0.70 -19.81 -24.80
C GLY A 75 -0.90 -18.29 -24.72
N LYS A 76 -0.46 -17.61 -23.65
CA LYS A 76 -0.50 -16.14 -23.58
C LYS A 76 0.88 -15.56 -23.92
N PRO A 77 0.98 -14.59 -24.84
CA PRO A 77 2.25 -13.89 -25.07
C PRO A 77 2.64 -13.13 -23.80
N ARG A 78 3.92 -13.20 -23.43
CA ARG A 78 4.48 -12.47 -22.29
C ARG A 78 4.94 -11.11 -22.77
N ARG A 79 4.40 -10.02 -22.22
CA ARG A 79 4.87 -8.68 -22.61
C ARG A 79 6.24 -8.41 -22.01
N THR A 80 7.02 -7.60 -22.72
CA THR A 80 8.28 -7.05 -22.26
C THR A 80 8.16 -5.53 -22.15
N ALA A 81 8.99 -4.89 -21.34
CA ALA A 81 9.03 -3.45 -21.24
C ALA A 81 10.46 -2.95 -21.06
N THR A 82 10.75 -1.79 -21.66
CA THR A 82 11.90 -0.98 -21.30
C THR A 82 11.44 0.06 -20.29
N ILE A 83 12.02 0.05 -19.10
CA ILE A 83 11.67 0.96 -18.01
C ILE A 83 12.91 1.80 -17.71
N THR A 84 12.82 3.11 -17.92
CA THR A 84 13.91 4.06 -17.66
C THR A 84 13.56 4.90 -16.45
N VAL A 85 14.41 4.86 -15.42
CA VAL A 85 14.26 5.69 -14.22
C VAL A 85 14.48 7.16 -14.58
N THR A 86 13.53 8.03 -14.24
CA THR A 86 13.61 9.47 -14.47
C THR A 86 13.79 10.25 -13.18
N GLU A 87 13.27 9.75 -12.05
CA GLU A 87 13.33 10.42 -10.76
C GLU A 87 13.33 9.40 -9.60
N ARG A 88 13.99 9.74 -8.50
CA ARG A 88 13.90 8.99 -7.23
C ARG A 88 12.81 9.57 -6.36
N ILE A 89 11.94 8.70 -5.84
CA ILE A 89 11.00 9.08 -4.79
C ILE A 89 11.66 8.68 -3.46
N ILE A 90 12.13 9.68 -2.71
CA ILE A 90 12.73 9.46 -1.39
C ILE A 90 11.61 9.50 -0.36
N HIS A 91 11.36 8.37 0.31
CA HIS A 91 10.35 8.28 1.36
C HIS A 91 10.99 7.76 2.66
N GLY A 92 10.96 8.57 3.72
CA GLY A 92 11.18 8.17 5.12
C GLY A 92 12.46 7.35 5.45
N ARG A 93 12.47 6.81 6.68
CA ARG A 93 13.51 5.90 7.19
C ARG A 93 13.31 4.45 6.74
N ASP A 94 12.08 4.04 6.48
CA ASP A 94 11.74 2.65 6.13
C ASP A 94 11.82 2.44 4.62
N GLN A 95 13.01 2.10 4.13
CA GLN A 95 13.27 1.92 2.70
C GLN A 95 13.31 0.45 2.29
N ARG A 96 12.31 -0.35 2.66
CA ARG A 96 12.24 -1.77 2.26
C ARG A 96 12.17 -1.88 0.73
N SER A 97 11.08 -1.40 0.12
CA SER A 97 10.99 -1.24 -1.34
C SER A 97 11.61 0.09 -1.81
N LYS A 98 12.01 0.14 -3.09
CA LYS A 98 12.51 1.39 -3.73
C LYS A 98 11.46 1.94 -4.68
N LEU A 99 11.16 3.23 -4.54
CA LEU A 99 10.18 3.94 -5.36
C LEU A 99 10.91 4.87 -6.33
N VAL A 100 10.58 4.76 -7.62
CA VAL A 100 11.15 5.60 -8.67
C VAL A 100 10.08 5.97 -9.70
N VAL A 101 10.11 7.21 -10.18
CA VAL A 101 9.33 7.59 -11.38
C VAL A 101 10.09 7.09 -12.59
N CYS A 102 9.35 6.52 -13.54
CA CYS A 102 9.90 5.91 -14.73
C CYS A 102 9.14 6.34 -15.98
N GLN A 103 9.86 6.35 -17.10
CA GLN A 103 9.28 6.27 -18.42
C GLN A 103 9.24 4.80 -18.85
N VAL A 104 8.07 4.31 -19.23
CA VAL A 104 7.81 2.90 -19.55
C VAL A 104 7.42 2.78 -21.01
N LEU A 105 8.10 1.88 -21.74
CA LEU A 105 7.75 1.49 -23.10
C LEU A 105 7.51 -0.03 -23.13
N VAL A 106 6.24 -0.43 -23.26
CA VAL A 106 5.86 -1.84 -23.39
C VAL A 106 6.09 -2.30 -24.84
N GLY A 107 6.66 -3.49 -25.01
CA GLY A 107 6.93 -4.07 -26.32
C GLY A 107 5.65 -4.24 -27.13
N GLY A 108 5.66 -3.69 -28.34
CA GLY A 108 4.48 -3.63 -29.21
C GLY A 108 3.73 -2.29 -29.16
N ASP A 109 3.98 -1.46 -28.15
CA ASP A 109 3.43 -0.11 -28.05
C ASP A 109 4.43 0.92 -28.61
N ASN A 110 3.90 1.97 -29.25
CA ASN A 110 4.70 3.06 -29.82
C ASN A 110 4.75 4.30 -28.93
N ARG A 111 4.02 4.32 -27.81
CA ARG A 111 3.91 5.49 -26.94
C ARG A 111 4.36 5.12 -25.54
N PRO A 112 5.45 5.72 -25.05
CA PRO A 112 5.86 5.48 -23.69
C PRO A 112 4.94 6.27 -22.73
N PHE A 113 4.77 5.78 -21.51
CA PHE A 113 3.99 6.47 -20.46
C PHE A 113 4.78 6.62 -19.17
N THR A 114 4.37 7.55 -18.33
CA THR A 114 4.98 7.77 -17.01
C THR A 114 4.28 6.93 -15.95
N ALA A 115 5.06 6.25 -15.12
CA ALA A 115 4.57 5.44 -14.01
C ALA A 115 5.53 5.51 -12.81
N VAL A 116 5.08 5.05 -11.66
CA VAL A 116 5.96 4.75 -10.53
C VAL A 116 6.26 3.26 -10.55
N ALA A 117 7.54 2.92 -10.50
CA ALA A 117 7.98 1.56 -10.22
C ALA A 117 8.25 1.42 -8.72
N LYS A 118 7.58 0.46 -8.09
CA LYS A 118 7.90 0.00 -6.73
C LYS A 118 8.68 -1.30 -6.85
N ILE A 119 9.94 -1.25 -6.45
CA ILE A 119 10.94 -2.29 -6.69
C ILE A 119 11.24 -3.03 -5.39
N TYR A 120 11.02 -4.34 -5.40
CA TYR A 120 11.20 -5.24 -4.25
C TYR A 120 12.52 -5.98 -4.42
N ASP A 121 13.61 -5.23 -4.31
CA ASP A 121 14.94 -5.79 -4.41
C ASP A 121 15.44 -6.21 -3.03
N ALA A 122 15.31 -7.50 -2.74
CA ALA A 122 15.75 -8.10 -1.48
C ALA A 122 17.19 -7.80 -1.11
N LEU A 123 18.08 -7.41 -2.04
CA LEU A 123 19.45 -6.98 -1.73
C LEU A 123 19.51 -5.60 -1.05
N TYR A 124 18.46 -4.79 -1.22
CA TYR A 124 18.35 -3.44 -0.65
C TYR A 124 17.30 -3.30 0.45
N TYR A 125 16.70 -4.41 0.86
CA TYR A 125 15.86 -4.50 2.04
C TYR A 125 16.72 -4.32 3.29
N VAL A 126 16.18 -3.58 4.26
CA VAL A 126 16.77 -3.40 5.58
C VAL A 126 15.98 -4.30 6.54
N PRO A 127 16.64 -5.25 7.22
CA PRO A 127 16.00 -6.03 8.28
C PRO A 127 15.44 -5.12 9.36
N LEU A 128 14.31 -5.48 9.97
CA LEU A 128 13.83 -4.79 11.18
C LEU A 128 14.78 -5.09 12.35
N GLU A 129 14.88 -4.14 13.28
CA GLU A 129 15.84 -4.15 14.38
C GLU A 129 15.71 -5.36 15.36
N HIS A 130 14.70 -6.22 15.22
CA HIS A 130 14.30 -7.19 16.25
C HIS A 130 14.17 -8.65 15.79
N GLY A 131 14.73 -9.06 14.64
CA GLY A 131 14.59 -10.46 14.20
C GLY A 131 15.69 -10.98 13.28
N GLU A 132 15.84 -12.31 13.26
CA GLU A 132 16.53 -13.10 12.23
C GLU A 132 15.72 -13.02 10.93
N GLU A 133 15.62 -11.82 10.35
CA GLU A 133 14.74 -11.59 9.20
C GLU A 133 15.36 -12.08 7.90
N TYR A 134 14.62 -12.98 7.26
CA TYR A 134 14.92 -13.45 5.93
C TYR A 134 14.40 -12.46 4.88
N VAL A 135 15.19 -11.42 4.59
CA VAL A 135 14.82 -10.28 3.73
C VAL A 135 14.34 -10.64 2.31
N VAL A 136 14.69 -11.82 1.79
CA VAL A 136 14.14 -12.29 0.51
C VAL A 136 12.67 -12.66 0.64
N GLN A 137 12.32 -13.38 1.70
CA GLN A 137 10.93 -13.71 2.00
C GLN A 137 10.13 -12.44 2.27
N ASP A 138 10.69 -11.48 3.00
CA ASP A 138 10.04 -10.18 3.23
C ASP A 138 9.75 -9.41 1.94
N ALA A 139 10.73 -9.31 1.04
CA ALA A 139 10.54 -8.63 -0.24
C ALA A 139 9.48 -9.33 -1.10
N GLU A 140 9.41 -10.65 -1.01
CA GLU A 140 8.44 -11.47 -1.71
C GLU A 140 7.04 -11.38 -1.11
N TRP A 141 6.91 -11.30 0.23
CA TRP A 141 5.67 -11.02 0.93
C TRP A 141 5.10 -9.67 0.51
N ASP A 142 5.89 -8.60 0.61
CA ASP A 142 5.50 -7.26 0.21
C ASP A 142 5.04 -7.23 -1.26
N TYR A 143 5.83 -7.83 -2.16
CA TYR A 143 5.54 -7.88 -3.59
C TYR A 143 4.25 -8.65 -3.90
N SER A 144 4.12 -9.86 -3.36
CA SER A 144 2.99 -10.75 -3.65
C SER A 144 1.68 -10.21 -3.10
N GLY A 145 1.68 -9.72 -1.85
CA GLY A 145 0.54 -9.07 -1.22
C GLY A 145 0.07 -7.86 -2.01
N GLU A 146 0.98 -6.93 -2.29
CA GLU A 146 0.65 -5.68 -2.98
C GLU A 146 0.16 -5.91 -4.41
N ALA A 147 0.89 -6.71 -5.19
CA ALA A 147 0.50 -7.00 -6.56
C ALA A 147 -0.87 -7.70 -6.63
N THR A 148 -1.15 -8.59 -5.67
CA THR A 148 -2.44 -9.30 -5.61
C THR A 148 -3.58 -8.37 -5.19
N ALA A 149 -3.34 -7.42 -4.29
CA ALA A 149 -4.31 -6.41 -3.91
C ALA A 149 -4.69 -5.54 -5.11
N TYR A 150 -3.69 -4.98 -5.81
CA TYR A 150 -3.94 -4.18 -7.02
C TYR A 150 -4.64 -4.97 -8.12
N ALA A 151 -4.19 -6.19 -8.41
CA ALA A 151 -4.82 -7.05 -9.41
C ALA A 151 -6.27 -7.39 -9.06
N THR A 152 -6.57 -7.60 -7.77
CA THR A 152 -7.93 -7.88 -7.30
C THR A 152 -8.82 -6.64 -7.43
N LEU A 153 -8.34 -5.47 -7.03
CA LEU A 153 -9.07 -4.20 -7.18
C LEU A 153 -9.29 -3.82 -8.65
N GLN A 154 -8.35 -4.15 -9.55
CA GLN A 154 -8.50 -3.90 -10.99
C GLN A 154 -9.49 -4.87 -11.65
N ALA A 155 -9.54 -6.13 -11.19
CA ALA A 155 -10.37 -7.18 -11.79
C ALA A 155 -11.78 -7.29 -11.18
N THR A 156 -12.02 -6.68 -10.02
CA THR A 156 -13.31 -6.77 -9.34
C THR A 156 -14.42 -6.11 -10.16
N LYS A 157 -15.61 -6.71 -10.10
CA LYS A 157 -16.84 -6.14 -10.67
C LYS A 157 -17.65 -5.34 -9.65
N ILE A 158 -17.24 -5.40 -8.38
CA ILE A 158 -17.86 -4.66 -7.29
C ILE A 158 -17.54 -3.18 -7.50
N PRO A 159 -18.54 -2.28 -7.50
CA PRO A 159 -18.29 -0.85 -7.65
C PRO A 159 -17.24 -0.36 -6.66
N GLN A 160 -16.29 0.44 -7.15
CA GLN A 160 -15.24 1.07 -6.35
C GLN A 160 -15.39 2.59 -6.40
N LYS A 161 -14.82 3.29 -5.41
CA LYS A 161 -14.70 4.74 -5.46
C LYS A 161 -13.74 5.11 -6.61
N PRO A 162 -14.18 5.86 -7.63
CA PRO A 162 -13.33 6.17 -8.78
C PRO A 162 -12.05 6.89 -8.38
N GLY A 163 -10.90 6.39 -8.86
CA GLY A 163 -9.60 6.98 -8.60
C GLY A 163 -9.06 6.79 -7.17
N PHE A 164 -9.78 6.08 -6.29
CA PHE A 164 -9.34 5.85 -4.91
C PHE A 164 -8.11 4.93 -4.80
N THR A 165 -7.95 4.01 -5.76
CA THR A 165 -6.75 3.19 -5.93
C THR A 165 -5.92 3.73 -7.09
N PRO A 166 -4.57 3.74 -7.01
CA PRO A 166 -3.71 3.97 -8.15
C PRO A 166 -4.03 3.01 -9.31
N ALA A 167 -3.96 3.50 -10.55
CA ALA A 167 -4.01 2.59 -11.69
C ALA A 167 -2.85 1.60 -11.65
N TYR A 168 -3.14 0.31 -11.86
CA TYR A 168 -2.15 -0.77 -11.85
C TYR A 168 -1.76 -1.15 -13.28
N TYR A 169 -0.48 -1.03 -13.61
CA TYR A 169 0.10 -1.34 -14.93
C TYR A 169 0.80 -2.70 -14.97
N GLY A 170 0.52 -3.54 -13.98
CA GLY A 170 0.98 -4.91 -13.94
C GLY A 170 2.22 -5.15 -13.08
N SER A 171 2.56 -6.43 -13.03
CA SER A 171 3.68 -6.99 -12.30
C SER A 171 4.78 -7.39 -13.25
N TRP A 172 6.02 -7.12 -12.88
CA TRP A 172 7.16 -7.27 -13.76
C TRP A 172 8.36 -7.85 -13.02
N THR A 173 9.28 -8.42 -13.79
CA THR A 173 10.58 -8.87 -13.30
C THR A 173 11.68 -8.57 -14.28
N PHE A 174 12.88 -8.32 -13.77
CA PHE A 174 14.09 -8.09 -14.53
C PHE A 174 15.27 -8.70 -13.78
N ASP A 175 16.37 -8.90 -14.49
CA ASP A 175 17.56 -9.52 -13.92
C ASP A 175 18.64 -8.43 -13.73
N LEU A 176 19.33 -8.47 -12.59
CA LEU A 176 20.52 -7.66 -12.34
C LEU A 176 21.76 -8.53 -12.16
N SER A 177 22.88 -8.01 -12.62
CA SER A 177 24.19 -8.63 -12.39
C SER A 177 24.67 -8.34 -10.97
N LEU A 178 25.19 -9.36 -10.31
CA LEU A 178 25.88 -9.26 -9.02
C LEU A 178 27.24 -9.95 -9.17
N VAL A 179 28.32 -9.24 -8.89
CA VAL A 179 29.67 -9.81 -8.91
C VAL A 179 30.06 -10.18 -7.50
N MET A 180 30.37 -11.45 -7.27
CA MET A 180 30.86 -11.96 -5.99
C MET A 180 32.13 -12.76 -6.23
N GLN A 181 33.19 -12.44 -5.48
CA GLN A 181 34.49 -13.12 -5.61
C GLN A 181 34.98 -13.20 -7.06
N GLY A 182 34.79 -12.12 -7.83
CA GLY A 182 35.20 -12.02 -9.24
C GLY A 182 34.31 -12.78 -10.24
N LYS A 183 33.27 -13.48 -9.80
CA LYS A 183 32.31 -14.17 -10.67
C LYS A 183 30.99 -13.41 -10.79
N ALA A 184 30.50 -13.27 -12.02
CA ALA A 184 29.21 -12.63 -12.29
C ALA A 184 28.05 -13.62 -12.14
N TYR A 185 27.06 -13.23 -11.36
CA TYR A 185 25.79 -13.92 -11.16
C TYR A 185 24.64 -13.03 -11.64
N LYS A 186 23.48 -13.63 -11.88
CA LYS A 186 22.24 -12.90 -12.13
C LYS A 186 21.28 -13.14 -10.97
N ARG A 187 20.65 -12.07 -10.50
CA ARG A 187 19.57 -12.13 -9.51
C ARG A 187 18.31 -11.53 -10.11
N SER A 188 17.18 -12.19 -9.89
CA SER A 188 15.88 -11.72 -10.35
C SER A 188 15.32 -10.72 -9.35
N VAL A 189 14.76 -9.62 -9.86
CA VAL A 189 14.11 -8.58 -9.06
C VAL A 189 12.65 -8.46 -9.48
N ARG A 190 11.77 -8.27 -8.51
CA ARG A 190 10.34 -8.07 -8.74
C ARG A 190 10.00 -6.59 -8.61
N LEU A 191 9.07 -6.12 -9.45
CA LEU A 191 8.51 -4.78 -9.32
C LEU A 191 7.05 -4.77 -9.73
N ILE A 192 6.33 -3.75 -9.27
CA ILE A 192 5.03 -3.37 -9.83
C ILE A 192 5.14 -2.00 -10.47
N LEU A 193 4.33 -1.78 -11.52
CA LEU A 193 4.14 -0.47 -12.11
C LEU A 193 2.76 0.05 -11.71
N ILE A 194 2.72 1.25 -11.13
CA ILE A 194 1.49 1.92 -10.71
C ILE A 194 1.46 3.37 -11.20
N GLU A 195 0.28 3.97 -11.14
CA GLU A 195 0.07 5.37 -11.49
C GLU A 195 1.05 6.32 -10.78
N HIS A 196 1.62 7.27 -11.54
CA HIS A 196 2.33 8.40 -10.96
C HIS A 196 1.34 9.48 -10.52
N ILE A 197 1.06 9.52 -9.22
CA ILE A 197 0.13 10.47 -8.61
C ILE A 197 0.85 11.80 -8.37
N GLN A 198 0.40 12.85 -9.04
CA GLN A 198 0.90 14.21 -8.84
C GLN A 198 0.25 14.90 -7.62
N GLY A 199 0.44 14.28 -6.46
CA GLY A 199 -0.18 14.69 -5.20
C GLY A 199 0.80 14.85 -4.05
N ALA A 200 0.26 14.98 -2.85
CA ALA A 200 1.01 14.98 -1.59
C ALA A 200 0.32 14.08 -0.57
N THR A 201 1.09 13.44 0.31
CA THR A 201 0.51 12.62 1.39
C THR A 201 -0.12 13.52 2.45
N LEU A 202 -1.14 13.04 3.15
CA LEU A 202 -1.73 13.78 4.29
C LEU A 202 -0.68 14.07 5.37
N ARG A 203 0.26 13.14 5.59
CA ARG A 203 1.39 13.34 6.51
C ARG A 203 2.27 14.52 6.10
N ASP A 204 2.68 14.62 4.83
CA ASP A 204 3.52 15.72 4.34
C ASP A 204 2.81 17.07 4.43
N LEU A 205 1.48 17.06 4.34
CA LEU A 205 0.64 18.25 4.46
C LEU A 205 0.34 18.63 5.91
N SER A 206 0.40 17.69 6.85
CA SER A 206 0.24 17.91 8.30
C SER A 206 1.53 18.26 9.02
N THR A 207 2.68 17.78 8.54
CA THR A 207 3.96 17.93 9.25
C THR A 207 4.27 19.41 9.50
N PRO A 208 4.37 19.85 10.77
CA PRO A 208 4.68 21.25 11.06
C PRO A 208 6.13 21.57 10.67
N LYS A 209 6.38 22.82 10.25
CA LYS A 209 7.73 23.26 9.88
C LYS A 209 8.68 23.34 11.08
N HIS A 210 8.14 23.54 12.28
CA HIS A 210 8.85 23.53 13.55
C HIS A 210 8.12 22.60 14.53
N PRO A 211 8.85 21.87 15.40
CA PRO A 211 8.26 20.91 16.34
C PRO A 211 7.17 21.52 17.25
N ASP A 212 7.28 22.81 17.58
CA ASP A 212 6.37 23.50 18.49
C ASP A 212 5.22 24.24 17.76
N SER A 213 5.04 24.02 16.46
CA SER A 213 3.97 24.67 15.68
C SER A 213 2.73 23.79 15.55
N GLU A 214 1.58 24.45 15.41
CA GLU A 214 0.32 23.83 14.99
C GLU A 214 0.50 22.97 13.72
N PRO A 215 -0.26 21.87 13.57
CA PRO A 215 -0.23 21.07 12.36
C PRO A 215 -0.42 21.93 11.11
N SER A 216 0.46 21.74 10.11
CA SER A 216 0.39 22.46 8.83
C SER A 216 -0.95 22.27 8.10
N ALA A 217 -1.71 21.24 8.47
CA ALA A 217 -3.03 20.96 7.92
C ALA A 217 -4.09 22.00 8.34
N HIS A 218 -3.94 22.71 9.46
CA HIS A 218 -4.90 23.73 9.93
C HIS A 218 -5.01 24.95 9.02
N ARG A 219 -4.11 25.11 8.04
CA ARG A 219 -4.25 26.12 6.98
C ARG A 219 -5.35 25.81 5.97
N TYR A 220 -5.85 24.58 5.95
CA TYR A 220 -6.96 24.18 5.09
C TYR A 220 -8.28 24.30 5.86
N ASP A 221 -9.31 24.77 5.15
CA ASP A 221 -10.66 24.86 5.69
C ASP A 221 -11.13 23.52 6.28
N GLU A 222 -11.85 23.58 7.39
CA GLU A 222 -12.31 22.37 8.07
C GLU A 222 -13.26 21.53 7.21
N ALA A 223 -14.18 22.15 6.46
CA ALA A 223 -15.09 21.42 5.60
C ALA A 223 -14.32 20.66 4.51
N TYR A 224 -13.25 21.27 3.96
CA TYR A 224 -12.34 20.59 3.03
C TYR A 224 -11.64 19.38 3.67
N ARG A 225 -11.11 19.54 4.89
CA ARG A 225 -10.45 18.43 5.61
C ARG A 225 -11.42 17.28 5.90
N LEU A 226 -12.63 17.60 6.36
CA LEU A 226 -13.67 16.62 6.63
C LEU A 226 -14.19 15.93 5.37
N GLU A 227 -14.27 16.62 4.23
CA GLU A 227 -14.61 16.01 2.94
C GLU A 227 -13.53 15.01 2.49
N VAL A 228 -12.25 15.34 2.64
CA VAL A 228 -11.14 14.39 2.39
C VAL A 228 -11.27 13.14 3.26
N LEU A 229 -11.57 13.31 4.55
CA LEU A 229 -11.79 12.17 5.45
C LEU A 229 -13.02 11.36 5.06
N ALA A 230 -14.13 12.00 4.68
CA ALA A 230 -15.33 11.29 4.23
C ALA A 230 -15.05 10.43 2.99
N GLN A 231 -14.33 10.99 2.01
CA GLN A 231 -13.88 10.26 0.82
C GLN A 231 -12.95 9.10 1.14
N LEU A 232 -12.06 9.27 2.13
CA LEU A 232 -11.17 8.21 2.61
C LEU A 232 -11.95 7.05 3.21
N LEU A 233 -12.86 7.31 4.15
CA LEU A 233 -13.64 6.26 4.82
C LEU A 233 -14.58 5.54 3.85
N GLU A 234 -15.22 6.27 2.91
CA GLU A 234 -16.01 5.69 1.81
C GLU A 234 -15.15 4.77 0.95
N GLY A 235 -13.97 5.20 0.52
CA GLY A 235 -13.07 4.37 -0.28
C GLY A 235 -12.61 3.10 0.43
N VAL A 236 -12.27 3.19 1.73
CA VAL A 236 -11.84 2.03 2.52
C VAL A 236 -12.94 0.99 2.65
N VAL A 237 -14.18 1.38 2.94
CA VAL A 237 -15.29 0.41 3.01
C VAL A 237 -15.55 -0.25 1.66
N MET A 238 -15.44 0.49 0.55
CA MET A 238 -15.64 -0.04 -0.80
C MET A 238 -14.55 -1.03 -1.20
N GLN A 239 -13.30 -0.82 -0.79
CA GLN A 239 -12.22 -1.80 -1.01
C GLN A 239 -12.42 -3.07 -0.19
N LYS A 240 -12.80 -2.94 1.09
CA LYS A 240 -13.13 -4.08 1.94
C LYS A 240 -14.30 -4.89 1.38
N HIS A 241 -15.32 -4.20 0.87
CA HIS A 241 -16.44 -4.81 0.15
C HIS A 241 -15.98 -5.60 -1.08
N ALA A 242 -14.95 -5.11 -1.79
CA ALA A 242 -14.30 -5.82 -2.90
C ALA A 242 -13.30 -6.92 -2.48
N GLY A 243 -13.25 -7.28 -1.19
CA GLY A 243 -12.39 -8.34 -0.67
C GLY A 243 -10.93 -7.92 -0.44
N VAL A 244 -10.65 -6.62 -0.36
CA VAL A 244 -9.30 -6.08 -0.11
C VAL A 244 -9.28 -5.15 1.09
N ASP A 245 -8.49 -5.51 2.09
CA ASP A 245 -8.22 -4.70 3.29
C ASP A 245 -6.77 -4.24 3.27
N GLN A 246 -6.51 -2.94 3.11
CA GLN A 246 -5.14 -2.43 3.00
C GLN A 246 -4.31 -2.60 4.29
N HIS A 247 -4.96 -2.71 5.45
CA HIS A 247 -4.36 -3.05 6.76
C HIS A 247 -3.38 -2.03 7.38
N ASP A 248 -3.06 -0.92 6.71
CA ASP A 248 -2.19 0.16 7.19
C ASP A 248 -2.76 1.56 6.87
N LEU A 249 -3.97 1.81 7.36
CA LEU A 249 -4.66 3.07 7.15
C LEU A 249 -4.00 4.18 7.99
N ALA A 250 -3.03 4.87 7.39
CA ALA A 250 -2.28 5.95 8.00
C ALA A 250 -2.13 7.15 7.07
N SER A 251 -1.91 8.35 7.61
CA SER A 251 -1.80 9.60 6.83
C SER A 251 -0.62 9.60 5.83
N ARG A 252 0.40 8.76 6.04
CA ARG A 252 1.50 8.54 5.08
C ARG A 252 1.05 7.78 3.82
N ASN A 253 -0.01 6.98 3.93
CA ASN A 253 -0.51 6.12 2.86
C ASN A 253 -1.73 6.72 2.13
N VAL A 254 -2.08 7.98 2.44
CA VAL A 254 -3.20 8.68 1.79
C VAL A 254 -2.68 9.91 1.07
N MET A 255 -2.90 9.98 -0.23
CA MET A 255 -2.51 11.11 -1.08
C MET A 255 -3.73 11.93 -1.50
N ILE A 256 -3.52 13.25 -1.60
CA ILE A 256 -4.46 14.19 -2.23
C ILE A 256 -3.88 14.62 -3.57
N CYS A 257 -4.69 14.53 -4.62
CA CYS A 257 -4.34 14.95 -5.98
C CYS A 257 -5.38 15.93 -6.54
N PRO A 258 -4.97 17.09 -7.10
CA PRO A 258 -3.60 17.59 -7.18
C PRO A 258 -3.06 18.04 -5.81
N ASP A 259 -1.74 18.23 -5.70
CA ASP A 259 -1.11 18.78 -4.48
C ASP A 259 -1.70 20.16 -4.13
N PRO A 260 -2.41 20.30 -2.99
CA PRO A 260 -3.10 21.54 -2.65
C PRO A 260 -2.14 22.71 -2.34
N ARG A 261 -0.83 22.45 -2.15
CA ARG A 261 0.19 23.50 -2.01
C ARG A 261 0.50 24.23 -3.31
N LYS A 262 0.27 23.56 -4.44
CA LYS A 262 0.59 24.07 -5.77
C LYS A 262 -0.62 24.74 -6.44
N ALA A 263 -1.81 24.55 -5.87
CA ALA A 263 -3.02 25.18 -6.36
C ALA A 263 -3.21 26.55 -5.68
N GLU A 264 -3.64 27.56 -6.45
CA GLU A 264 -3.98 28.88 -5.89
C GLU A 264 -5.14 28.79 -4.89
N LYS A 265 -6.06 27.85 -5.10
CA LYS A 265 -7.14 27.48 -4.19
C LYS A 265 -7.31 25.96 -4.19
N PRO A 266 -7.49 25.30 -3.02
CA PRO A 266 -7.85 23.88 -2.99
C PRO A 266 -9.10 23.61 -3.83
N LEU A 267 -9.11 22.48 -4.55
CA LEU A 267 -10.30 22.04 -5.25
C LEU A 267 -11.40 21.72 -4.24
N SER A 268 -12.66 22.02 -4.57
CA SER A 268 -13.80 21.69 -3.72
C SER A 268 -13.98 20.17 -3.52
N ALA A 269 -13.46 19.35 -4.43
CA ALA A 269 -13.48 17.90 -4.35
C ALA A 269 -12.15 17.34 -4.88
N PRO A 270 -11.10 17.24 -4.05
CA PRO A 270 -9.85 16.66 -4.47
C PRO A 270 -9.99 15.14 -4.66
N ARG A 271 -9.13 14.54 -5.48
CA ARG A 271 -9.03 13.09 -5.58
C ARG A 271 -8.23 12.58 -4.37
N VAL A 272 -8.86 11.78 -3.52
CA VAL A 272 -8.21 11.05 -2.43
C VAL A 272 -7.79 9.67 -2.93
N VAL A 273 -6.52 9.32 -2.72
CA VAL A 273 -5.94 8.05 -3.20
C VAL A 273 -5.26 7.31 -2.04
N LEU A 274 -5.64 6.05 -1.82
CA LEU A 274 -4.98 5.16 -0.87
C LEU A 274 -3.84 4.41 -1.59
N ILE A 275 -2.65 4.40 -1.00
CA ILE A 275 -1.44 3.79 -1.54
C ILE A 275 -0.86 2.77 -0.56
N ASP A 276 0.22 2.11 -0.97
CA ASP A 276 1.02 1.18 -0.15
C ASP A 276 0.24 -0.05 0.33
N TYR A 277 0.02 -1.02 -0.56
CA TYR A 277 -0.73 -2.25 -0.25
C TYR A 277 0.18 -3.44 0.11
N ASN A 278 1.42 -3.20 0.52
CA ASN A 278 2.38 -4.27 0.83
C ASN A 278 1.94 -5.17 1.97
N ILE A 279 1.16 -4.63 2.92
CA ILE A 279 0.56 -5.43 3.99
C ILE A 279 -0.95 -5.68 3.81
N ALA A 280 -1.48 -5.51 2.61
CA ALA A 280 -2.89 -5.71 2.35
C ALA A 280 -3.31 -7.20 2.45
N ILE A 281 -4.53 -7.41 2.94
CA ILE A 281 -5.20 -8.71 2.99
C ILE A 281 -6.20 -8.80 1.84
N VAL A 282 -6.02 -9.80 1.00
CA VAL A 282 -6.97 -10.20 -0.03
C VAL A 282 -7.71 -11.43 0.46
N THR A 283 -8.94 -11.25 0.90
CA THR A 283 -9.72 -12.21 1.71
C THR A 283 -9.82 -13.59 1.07
N LYS A 284 -10.07 -13.66 -0.25
CA LYS A 284 -10.15 -14.92 -1.01
C LYS A 284 -8.88 -15.80 -0.97
N TYR A 285 -7.72 -15.21 -0.66
CA TYR A 285 -6.44 -15.92 -0.49
C TYR A 285 -6.05 -16.10 0.97
N SER A 286 -6.73 -15.40 1.89
CA SER A 286 -6.45 -15.46 3.32
C SER A 286 -6.90 -16.79 3.93
N ARG A 287 -6.35 -17.14 5.09
CA ARG A 287 -6.75 -18.35 5.86
C ARG A 287 -8.16 -18.26 6.40
N TYR A 288 -8.70 -17.05 6.49
CA TYR A 288 -10.04 -16.77 6.99
C TYR A 288 -11.09 -16.91 5.88
N GLY A 289 -10.67 -16.97 4.62
CA GLY A 289 -11.55 -16.96 3.46
C GLY A 289 -12.23 -15.60 3.23
N PRO A 290 -13.19 -15.53 2.30
CA PRO A 290 -14.08 -14.39 2.13
C PRO A 290 -14.75 -14.05 3.45
N ILE A 291 -14.86 -12.76 3.77
CA ILE A 291 -15.58 -12.32 4.97
C ILE A 291 -17.03 -12.08 4.55
N PRO A 292 -18.00 -12.93 4.97
CA PRO A 292 -19.39 -12.84 4.49
C PRO A 292 -20.06 -11.49 4.78
N PHE A 293 -19.59 -10.82 5.82
CA PHE A 293 -20.04 -9.47 6.20
C PHE A 293 -19.77 -8.42 5.11
N PHE A 294 -18.72 -8.61 4.30
CA PHE A 294 -18.33 -7.65 3.27
C PHE A 294 -18.72 -8.12 1.88
N GLU A 295 -18.44 -9.36 1.49
CA GLU A 295 -18.42 -9.74 0.07
C GLU A 295 -19.77 -10.24 -0.49
N ASP A 296 -20.70 -10.67 0.38
CA ASP A 296 -21.99 -11.27 -0.05
C ASP A 296 -23.14 -10.25 -0.13
N LYS A 297 -22.85 -8.97 0.16
CA LYS A 297 -23.86 -7.91 0.22
C LYS A 297 -24.01 -7.18 -1.13
N PRO A 298 -25.19 -6.64 -1.44
CA PRO A 298 -25.36 -5.82 -2.64
C PRO A 298 -24.71 -4.44 -2.51
N LEU A 299 -24.60 -3.89 -1.29
CA LEU A 299 -23.94 -2.63 -1.01
C LEU A 299 -22.71 -2.82 -0.09
N PRO A 300 -21.76 -1.87 -0.09
CA PRO A 300 -20.68 -1.85 0.89
C PRO A 300 -21.22 -1.63 2.31
N PRO A 301 -20.49 -2.08 3.35
CA PRO A 301 -20.85 -1.80 4.74
C PRO A 301 -20.87 -0.30 4.99
N ASN A 302 -21.71 0.14 5.92
CA ASN A 302 -21.73 1.55 6.29
C ASN A 302 -20.42 1.92 7.04
N PRO A 303 -19.71 3.01 6.68
CA PRO A 303 -18.52 3.45 7.40
C PRO A 303 -18.69 3.57 8.91
N VAL A 304 -19.88 3.92 9.36
CA VAL A 304 -20.23 3.95 10.78
C VAL A 304 -19.94 2.62 11.47
N GLN A 305 -20.15 1.47 10.81
CA GLN A 305 -19.91 0.14 11.39
C GLN A 305 -18.43 -0.16 11.61
N LEU A 306 -17.56 0.34 10.73
CA LEU A 306 -16.12 0.08 10.82
C LEU A 306 -15.39 1.08 11.70
N PHE A 307 -15.86 2.33 11.70
CA PHE A 307 -15.14 3.44 12.31
C PHE A 307 -15.77 3.92 13.62
N TRP A 308 -16.87 3.32 14.10
CA TRP A 308 -17.57 3.77 15.31
C TRP A 308 -16.68 4.00 16.54
N THR A 309 -15.71 3.11 16.71
CA THR A 309 -14.76 3.13 17.83
C THR A 309 -13.35 3.48 17.39
N ALA A 310 -13.12 3.71 16.10
CA ALA A 310 -11.80 4.03 15.57
C ALA A 310 -11.31 5.38 16.12
N GLY A 311 -10.01 5.46 16.41
CA GLY A 311 -9.33 6.73 16.62
C GLY A 311 -8.51 7.04 15.38
N LEU A 312 -8.79 8.17 14.72
CA LEU A 312 -8.04 8.63 13.56
C LEU A 312 -6.75 9.36 13.98
N TYR A 313 -6.00 8.80 14.94
CA TYR A 313 -4.85 9.46 15.56
C TYR A 313 -3.73 9.80 14.56
N ASP A 314 -3.46 8.92 13.60
CA ASP A 314 -2.51 9.19 12.50
C ASP A 314 -2.92 10.36 11.60
N PHE A 315 -4.18 10.79 11.68
CA PHE A 315 -4.75 11.91 10.92
C PHE A 315 -4.87 13.18 11.77
N TYR A 316 -4.03 13.32 12.80
CA TYR A 316 -3.92 14.56 13.57
C TYR A 316 -3.69 15.78 12.64
N GLY A 317 -4.38 16.87 12.93
CA GLY A 317 -4.46 18.06 12.08
C GLY A 317 -5.45 17.98 10.91
N TRP A 318 -5.85 16.78 10.48
CA TRP A 318 -6.96 16.59 9.52
C TRP A 318 -8.31 16.43 10.21
N CYS A 319 -8.30 15.90 11.43
CA CYS A 319 -9.48 15.80 12.28
C CYS A 319 -9.65 17.07 13.14
N PRO A 320 -10.87 17.43 13.55
CA PRO A 320 -11.10 18.39 14.63
C PRO A 320 -10.44 17.93 15.94
N ASP A 321 -9.77 18.85 16.66
CA ASP A 321 -9.02 18.53 17.89
C ASP A 321 -9.89 17.90 18.98
N GLU A 322 -11.16 18.29 19.03
CA GLU A 322 -12.16 17.75 19.95
C GLU A 322 -12.40 16.25 19.80
N TRP A 323 -12.03 15.64 18.67
CA TRP A 323 -12.10 14.18 18.49
C TRP A 323 -11.03 13.44 19.31
N HIS A 324 -9.98 14.14 19.76
CA HIS A 324 -8.83 13.56 20.45
C HIS A 324 -8.73 13.96 21.94
N ARG A 325 -9.62 14.83 22.45
CA ARG A 325 -9.57 15.27 23.85
C ARG A 325 -9.82 14.09 24.82
N GLU A 326 -9.01 14.03 25.87
CA GLU A 326 -9.12 13.02 26.93
C GLU A 326 -10.51 13.05 27.61
N GLY A 327 -11.05 11.88 27.95
CA GLY A 327 -12.35 11.74 28.61
C GLY A 327 -13.42 10.94 27.85
N GLY A 328 -13.07 10.34 26.72
CA GLY A 328 -13.91 9.32 26.07
C GLY A 328 -15.11 9.87 25.27
N LEU A 329 -15.21 11.18 25.07
CA LEU A 329 -16.24 11.75 24.20
C LEU A 329 -15.84 11.55 22.72
N LYS A 330 -15.96 10.30 22.24
CA LYS A 330 -16.01 9.97 20.80
C LYS A 330 -17.24 10.58 20.12
N LYS A 331 -18.12 11.22 20.88
CA LYS A 331 -19.41 11.74 20.45
C LYS A 331 -19.32 12.72 19.27
N PRO A 332 -18.44 13.73 19.23
CA PRO A 332 -18.38 14.62 18.05
C PRO A 332 -17.99 13.89 16.76
N PHE A 333 -17.05 12.95 16.84
CA PHE A 333 -16.68 12.10 15.70
C PHE A 333 -17.83 11.18 15.28
N GLN A 334 -18.50 10.57 16.26
CA GLN A 334 -19.66 9.71 16.05
C GLN A 334 -20.85 10.45 15.44
N ASP A 335 -21.15 11.65 15.92
CA ASP A 335 -22.19 12.54 15.39
C ASP A 335 -21.84 12.94 13.93
N TRP A 336 -20.55 13.21 13.66
CA TRP A 336 -20.07 13.45 12.29
C TRP A 336 -20.24 12.22 11.38
N LEU A 337 -19.91 11.02 11.86
CA LEU A 337 -20.12 9.76 11.11
C LEU A 337 -21.61 9.55 10.78
N ILE A 338 -22.50 9.73 11.75
CA ILE A 338 -23.95 9.59 11.56
C ILE A 338 -24.44 10.61 10.52
N LYS A 339 -24.12 11.89 10.70
CA LYS A 339 -24.52 12.94 9.77
C LYS A 339 -24.03 12.65 8.35
N THR A 340 -22.77 12.24 8.22
CA THR A 340 -22.12 12.04 6.92
C THR A 340 -22.61 10.79 6.20
N PHE A 341 -22.75 9.66 6.90
CA PHE A 341 -22.97 8.34 6.27
C PHE A 341 -24.35 7.73 6.51
N ILE A 342 -25.12 8.23 7.47
CA ILE A 342 -26.52 7.84 7.67
C ILE A 342 -27.43 8.89 7.04
N TRP A 343 -27.34 10.15 7.45
CA TRP A 343 -28.32 11.15 6.98
C TRP A 343 -28.04 11.62 5.56
N ASN A 344 -26.79 11.92 5.22
CA ASN A 344 -26.47 12.49 3.91
C ASN A 344 -26.24 11.44 2.81
N ASN A 345 -25.88 10.19 3.17
CA ASN A 345 -25.41 9.18 2.19
C ASN A 345 -25.93 7.75 2.44
N ALA A 346 -27.01 7.53 3.22
CA ALA A 346 -27.49 6.18 3.56
C ALA A 346 -27.70 5.26 2.33
N ALA A 347 -28.21 5.78 1.22
CA ALA A 347 -28.50 4.99 0.02
C ALA A 347 -27.26 4.33 -0.64
N LYS A 348 -26.05 4.74 -0.26
CA LYS A 348 -24.80 4.18 -0.79
C LYS A 348 -24.31 2.94 -0.05
N PHE A 349 -24.86 2.66 1.14
CA PHE A 349 -24.32 1.65 2.05
C PHE A 349 -25.41 0.71 2.56
N GLU A 350 -24.99 -0.46 3.04
CA GLU A 350 -25.89 -1.37 3.74
C GLU A 350 -26.48 -0.69 4.99
N PRO A 351 -27.76 -0.98 5.31
CA PRO A 351 -28.35 -0.59 6.58
C PRO A 351 -27.54 -1.13 7.77
N LEU A 352 -27.63 -0.44 8.91
CA LEU A 352 -26.98 -0.92 10.12
C LEU A 352 -27.62 -2.23 10.60
N HIS A 353 -26.78 -3.20 10.97
CA HIS A 353 -27.21 -4.47 11.57
C HIS A 353 -28.08 -4.27 12.82
N GLU A 354 -29.01 -5.19 13.05
CA GLU A 354 -29.93 -5.21 14.19
C GLU A 354 -29.22 -5.13 15.54
N ASP A 355 -28.09 -5.82 15.66
CA ASP A 355 -27.30 -5.87 16.89
C ASP A 355 -26.29 -4.72 17.01
N HIS A 356 -26.22 -3.81 16.03
CA HIS A 356 -25.28 -2.71 16.11
C HIS A 356 -25.69 -1.77 17.26
N PRO A 357 -24.78 -1.39 18.19
CA PRO A 357 -25.11 -0.57 19.36
C PRO A 357 -25.86 0.73 19.03
N LEU A 358 -25.67 1.23 17.80
CA LEU A 358 -26.34 2.43 17.31
C LEU A 358 -27.78 2.26 16.86
N ARG A 359 -28.24 1.05 16.52
CA ARG A 359 -29.59 0.91 15.97
C ARG A 359 -30.63 1.37 16.99
N LYS A 360 -30.46 0.96 18.26
CA LYS A 360 -31.26 1.45 19.39
C LYS A 360 -31.17 2.97 19.60
N THR A 361 -30.00 3.56 19.35
CA THR A 361 -29.80 5.01 19.48
C THR A 361 -30.47 5.77 18.34
N LEU A 362 -30.35 5.29 17.10
CA LEU A 362 -30.94 5.93 15.92
C LEU A 362 -32.46 5.77 15.88
N ASP A 363 -32.99 4.62 16.30
CA ASP A 363 -34.43 4.38 16.43
C ASP A 363 -35.11 5.28 17.50
N SER A 364 -34.30 5.92 18.36
CA SER A 364 -34.75 6.86 19.40
C SER A 364 -34.60 8.35 19.01
N LEU A 365 -34.02 8.64 17.84
CA LEU A 365 -33.91 10.00 17.33
C LEU A 365 -35.17 10.37 16.53
N PRO A 366 -35.68 11.61 16.67
CA PRO A 366 -36.94 12.05 16.07
C PRO A 366 -36.91 12.15 14.54
#